data_AF-A0A1I4RJF6-F1
#
_entry.id   AF-A0A1I4RJF6-F1
#
_cell.length_a   1.000
_cell.length_b   1.000
_cell.length_c   1.000
_cell.angle_alpha   90.00
_cell.angle_beta   90.00
_cell.angle_gamma   90.00
#
_symmetry.space_group_name_H-M   'P 1'
#
loop_
_entity.id
_entity.type
_entity.pdbx_description
1 polymer ?
#
loop_
_entity_poly.entity_id
_entity_poly.type
_entity_poly.pdbx_seq_one_letter_code
_entity_poly.pdbx_strand_id
1 'polypeptide(L)'
;MGIRKNYRSLTDVERDRFIEALFNVKSTGFIDEFARIHAEHFFMGIHQSSHFLPWHREMILRFERELQKFHSEITIPYWDSTVDRNPSSPLWNNNFLGQFNSEWGLRRALGSGPLSTLQEVESNQGRDNYDTFWRELENPIHNRPHVWVGGVMASAASPGDPAFYLHHCWIDMLWARWQLAHPGAPFMSSGAGLGLNDPLMEWPDRTPADVLDHHALGYTYDFENQLNTGQLLSYGDAGTPGNVSNPIVVGFGGWQNFKFLFAGKNAIGENRIYAVDQSGQLLSYGDAGTPGNVSNPMVVGFGGWQDFKFLFAGKKAIGENRIYAVDQNGQLLSYGDAGTPGNVSNPMVVGFGGWLDFKFLFAGRNAAGENRIYAVDQTGQLLSYADAGTPGNVSNPVVVGFGGWLDFKFLFSGVNLSDENRIYAVDQNGQLLSYGDAGTPGNVSSPVVVGFGGWLDFKFLFSGMNLSGENRIYAVVA
;
A
#
# COMPACT_ATOMS: atom_id res chain seq x y z
N MET A 1 -2.50 22.85 -1.28
CA MET A 1 -3.38 21.68 -1.39
C MET A 1 -3.54 21.11 0.01
N GLY A 2 -4.77 20.92 0.48
CA GLY A 2 -5.02 20.34 1.81
C GLY A 2 -4.73 18.83 1.82
N ILE A 3 -4.32 18.29 2.96
CA ILE A 3 -4.09 16.83 3.13
C ILE A 3 -5.12 16.29 4.11
N ARG A 4 -6.09 15.51 3.64
CA ARG A 4 -7.03 14.76 4.47
C ARG A 4 -6.31 13.55 5.08
N LYS A 5 -6.25 13.50 6.41
CA LYS A 5 -5.48 12.48 7.16
C LYS A 5 -6.40 11.55 7.93
N ASN A 6 -5.89 10.38 8.31
CA ASN A 6 -6.56 9.58 9.33
C ASN A 6 -6.71 10.42 10.62
N TYR A 7 -7.87 10.35 11.28
CA TYR A 7 -8.10 11.11 12.52
C TYR A 7 -7.05 10.80 13.61
N ARG A 8 -6.48 9.58 13.62
CA ARG A 8 -5.41 9.17 14.54
C ARG A 8 -4.09 9.88 14.31
N SER A 9 -3.89 10.44 13.12
CA SER A 9 -2.68 11.13 12.71
C SER A 9 -2.78 12.64 12.91
N LEU A 10 -3.89 13.14 13.46
CA LEU A 10 -4.02 14.54 13.83
C LEU A 10 -3.12 14.85 15.02
N THR A 11 -2.41 15.96 14.94
CA THR A 11 -1.80 16.61 16.09
C THR A 11 -2.88 17.18 17.01
N ASP A 12 -2.52 17.46 18.28
CA ASP A 12 -3.44 18.11 19.22
C ASP A 12 -3.98 19.44 18.67
N VAL A 13 -3.13 20.23 17.99
CA VAL A 13 -3.52 21.51 17.39
C VAL A 13 -4.52 21.30 16.25
N GLU A 14 -4.29 20.35 15.34
CA GLU A 14 -5.22 20.05 14.25
C GLU A 14 -6.57 19.57 14.78
N ARG A 15 -6.54 18.69 15.80
CA ARG A 15 -7.75 18.20 16.48
C ARG A 15 -8.56 19.33 17.09
N ASP A 16 -7.90 20.19 17.88
CA ASP A 16 -8.59 21.24 18.63
C ASP A 16 -9.19 22.30 17.70
N ARG A 17 -8.48 22.69 16.62
CA ARG A 17 -9.01 23.58 15.59
C ARG A 17 -10.20 22.98 14.84
N PHE A 18 -10.14 21.68 14.53
CA PHE A 18 -11.24 20.98 13.88
C PHE A 18 -12.50 20.96 14.77
N ILE A 19 -12.37 20.65 16.06
CA ILE A 19 -13.48 20.70 17.03
C ILE A 19 -14.05 22.12 17.14
N GLU A 20 -13.19 23.12 17.27
CA GLU A 20 -13.62 24.52 17.34
C GLU A 20 -14.39 24.94 16.08
N ALA A 21 -13.90 24.58 14.89
CA ALA A 21 -14.58 24.87 13.64
C ALA A 21 -15.93 24.15 13.52
N LEU A 22 -16.06 22.92 14.05
CA LEU A 22 -17.35 22.20 14.09
C LEU A 22 -18.41 22.96 14.90
N PHE A 23 -18.06 23.47 16.09
CA PHE A 23 -18.99 24.30 16.87
C PHE A 23 -19.38 25.58 16.14
N ASN A 24 -18.40 26.24 15.51
CA ASN A 24 -18.63 27.46 14.77
C ASN A 24 -19.56 27.21 13.57
N VAL A 25 -19.28 26.21 12.73
CA VAL A 25 -20.13 25.84 11.59
C VAL A 25 -21.52 25.42 12.06
N LYS A 26 -21.64 24.66 13.16
CA LYS A 26 -22.94 24.32 13.76
C LYS A 26 -23.75 25.58 14.13
N SER A 27 -23.11 26.59 14.72
CA SER A 27 -23.78 27.84 15.13
C SER A 27 -24.37 28.66 13.98
N THR A 28 -23.87 28.47 12.76
CA THR A 28 -24.39 29.13 11.55
C THR A 28 -25.65 28.48 10.98
N GLY A 29 -26.04 27.30 11.48
CA GLY A 29 -27.13 26.49 10.92
C GLY A 29 -26.72 25.63 9.71
N PHE A 30 -25.47 25.72 9.24
CA PHE A 30 -25.02 25.02 8.03
C PHE A 30 -25.15 23.49 8.13
N ILE A 31 -24.81 22.91 9.28
CA ILE A 31 -24.94 21.45 9.51
C ILE A 31 -26.41 21.01 9.44
N ASP A 32 -27.33 21.81 9.97
CA ASP A 32 -28.76 21.48 9.95
C ASP A 32 -29.33 21.55 8.53
N GLU A 33 -28.87 22.52 7.75
CA GLU A 33 -29.25 22.66 6.35
C GLU A 33 -28.74 21.49 5.51
N PHE A 34 -27.48 21.06 5.70
CA PHE A 34 -26.93 19.90 5.01
C PHE A 34 -27.64 18.58 5.41
N ALA A 35 -28.02 18.45 6.67
CA ALA A 35 -28.85 17.33 7.12
C ALA A 35 -30.23 17.32 6.45
N ARG A 36 -30.86 18.49 6.29
CA ARG A 36 -32.14 18.65 5.59
C ARG A 36 -32.02 18.29 4.10
N ILE A 37 -31.06 18.87 3.39
CA ILE A 37 -30.80 18.61 1.96
C ILE A 37 -30.60 17.11 1.72
N HIS A 38 -29.74 16.47 2.50
CA HIS A 38 -29.48 15.04 2.36
C HIS A 38 -30.73 14.20 2.65
N ALA A 39 -31.55 14.59 3.64
CA ALA A 39 -32.77 13.87 3.97
C ALA A 39 -33.85 14.00 2.89
N GLU A 40 -34.02 15.19 2.31
CA GLU A 40 -34.98 15.43 1.23
C GLU A 40 -34.64 14.66 -0.04
N HIS A 41 -33.35 14.61 -0.37
CA HIS A 41 -32.86 13.98 -1.61
C HIS A 41 -32.41 12.52 -1.43
N PHE A 42 -32.59 11.94 -0.24
CA PHE A 42 -32.07 10.62 0.12
C PHE A 42 -32.42 9.53 -0.90
N PHE A 43 -33.65 9.56 -1.42
CA PHE A 43 -34.17 8.62 -2.43
C PHE A 43 -34.23 9.20 -3.85
N MET A 44 -33.59 10.34 -4.10
CA MET A 44 -33.66 11.10 -5.35
C MET A 44 -32.37 11.03 -6.17
N GLY A 45 -31.59 9.95 -6.01
CA GLY A 45 -30.41 9.69 -6.82
C GLY A 45 -29.08 10.08 -6.16
N ILE A 46 -29.07 10.57 -4.91
CA ILE A 46 -27.82 10.75 -4.15
C ILE A 46 -27.34 9.45 -3.49
N HIS A 47 -28.21 8.42 -3.46
CA HIS A 47 -27.93 7.05 -3.02
C HIS A 47 -28.42 6.05 -4.07
N GLN A 48 -27.93 4.82 -4.01
CA GLN A 48 -28.28 3.70 -4.88
C GLN A 48 -28.14 4.05 -6.36
N SER A 49 -27.16 4.89 -6.69
CA SER A 49 -26.97 5.44 -8.02
C SER A 49 -25.50 5.71 -8.32
N SER A 50 -25.19 5.88 -9.61
CA SER A 50 -23.86 6.31 -10.08
C SER A 50 -23.41 7.68 -9.55
N HIS A 51 -24.35 8.51 -9.09
CA HIS A 51 -24.08 9.82 -8.47
C HIS A 51 -23.75 9.73 -6.98
N PHE A 52 -23.86 8.57 -6.33
CA PHE A 52 -23.55 8.39 -4.90
C PHE A 52 -22.19 8.97 -4.51
N LEU A 53 -21.11 8.51 -5.16
CA LEU A 53 -19.75 8.96 -4.85
C LEU A 53 -19.50 10.45 -5.18
N PRO A 54 -19.78 10.97 -6.40
CA PRO A 54 -19.52 12.37 -6.71
C PRO A 54 -20.39 13.34 -5.90
N TRP A 55 -21.64 12.99 -5.60
CA TRP A 55 -22.50 13.84 -4.77
C TRP A 55 -21.95 13.97 -3.35
N HIS A 56 -21.57 12.85 -2.72
CA HIS A 56 -21.00 12.90 -1.37
C HIS A 56 -19.62 13.57 -1.34
N ARG A 57 -18.79 13.40 -2.37
CA ARG A 57 -17.51 14.14 -2.53
C ARG A 57 -17.74 15.65 -2.54
N GLU A 58 -18.69 16.13 -3.34
CA GLU A 58 -19.04 17.56 -3.40
C GLU A 58 -19.61 18.05 -2.05
N MET A 59 -20.44 17.24 -1.39
CA MET A 59 -20.99 17.57 -0.08
C MET A 59 -19.88 17.80 0.95
N ILE A 60 -18.96 16.85 1.12
CA ILE A 60 -17.89 17.00 2.10
C ILE A 60 -16.90 18.09 1.69
N LEU A 61 -16.72 18.36 0.39
CA LEU A 61 -15.92 19.49 -0.07
C LEU A 61 -16.54 20.83 0.36
N ARG A 62 -17.84 21.03 0.15
CA ARG A 62 -18.56 22.24 0.59
C ARG A 62 -18.47 22.41 2.11
N PHE A 63 -18.65 21.34 2.86
CA PHE A 63 -18.48 21.36 4.31
C PHE A 63 -17.06 21.74 4.73
N GLU A 64 -16.03 21.18 4.07
CA GLU A 64 -14.63 21.56 4.32
C GLU A 64 -14.39 23.05 4.08
N ARG A 65 -14.96 23.61 3.00
CA ARG A 65 -14.84 25.05 2.71
C ARG A 65 -15.51 25.93 3.76
N GLU A 66 -16.58 25.47 4.41
CA GLU A 66 -17.17 26.19 5.55
C GLU A 66 -16.29 26.12 6.81
N LEU A 67 -15.71 24.96 7.12
CA LEU A 67 -14.75 24.84 8.22
C LEU A 67 -13.55 25.78 8.02
N GLN A 68 -13.07 25.88 6.78
CA GLN A 68 -11.93 26.71 6.40
C GLN A 68 -12.17 28.22 6.54
N LYS A 69 -13.42 28.67 6.66
CA LYS A 69 -13.72 30.08 6.99
C LYS A 69 -13.29 30.46 8.41
N PHE A 70 -13.18 29.47 9.31
CA PHE A 70 -12.74 29.66 10.68
C PHE A 70 -11.24 29.39 10.84
N HIS A 71 -10.76 28.31 10.22
CA HIS A 71 -9.33 27.96 10.19
C HIS A 71 -8.95 27.45 8.80
N SER A 72 -8.24 28.28 8.03
CA SER A 72 -7.95 28.06 6.60
C SER A 72 -7.19 26.78 6.27
N GLU A 73 -6.46 26.22 7.24
CA GLU A 73 -5.65 25.02 7.13
C GLU A 73 -6.42 23.72 7.42
N ILE A 74 -7.69 23.80 7.85
CA ILE A 74 -8.48 22.60 8.14
C ILE A 74 -8.71 21.79 6.87
N THR A 75 -8.55 20.49 7.01
CA THR A 75 -9.09 19.47 6.12
C THR A 75 -9.89 18.47 6.92
N ILE A 76 -10.90 17.86 6.32
CA ILE A 76 -11.71 16.85 7.02
C ILE A 76 -10.86 15.59 7.26
N PRO A 77 -10.65 15.15 8.51
CA PRO A 77 -10.01 13.87 8.77
C PRO A 77 -10.92 12.72 8.33
N TYR A 78 -10.37 11.54 8.08
CA TYR A 78 -11.18 10.35 7.80
C TYR A 78 -11.17 9.35 8.96
N TRP A 79 -12.27 8.60 9.10
CA TRP A 79 -12.38 7.47 10.01
C TRP A 79 -12.37 6.15 9.24
N ASP A 80 -11.28 5.40 9.39
CA ASP A 80 -11.21 4.03 8.87
C ASP A 80 -11.94 3.05 9.80
N SER A 81 -13.18 2.73 9.43
CA SER A 81 -14.04 1.82 10.18
C SER A 81 -13.59 0.35 10.15
N THR A 82 -12.58 -0.01 9.34
CA THR A 82 -11.98 -1.35 9.37
C THR A 82 -10.96 -1.49 10.51
N VAL A 83 -10.39 -0.37 10.98
CA VAL A 83 -9.41 -0.30 12.07
C VAL A 83 -10.09 0.09 13.38
N ASP A 84 -10.81 1.20 13.37
CA ASP A 84 -11.45 1.77 14.56
C ASP A 84 -12.87 1.22 14.76
N ARG A 85 -12.91 -0.05 15.17
CA ARG A 85 -14.14 -0.87 15.22
C ARG A 85 -14.83 -0.92 16.59
N ASN A 86 -14.19 -0.41 17.64
CA ASN A 86 -14.65 -0.56 19.02
C ASN A 86 -15.36 0.72 19.51
N PRO A 87 -16.50 0.64 20.21
CA PRO A 87 -17.10 1.81 20.88
C PRO A 87 -16.15 2.55 21.83
N SER A 88 -15.11 1.91 22.35
CA SER A 88 -14.08 2.54 23.19
C SER A 88 -12.90 3.15 22.42
N SER A 89 -12.95 3.19 21.08
CA SER A 89 -11.89 3.80 20.26
C SER A 89 -11.75 5.30 20.59
N PRO A 90 -10.53 5.87 20.54
CA PRO A 90 -10.30 7.30 20.82
C PRO A 90 -11.16 8.27 20.01
N LEU A 91 -11.62 7.85 18.82
CA LEU A 91 -12.62 8.56 18.02
C LEU A 91 -13.83 9.05 18.84
N TRP A 92 -14.30 8.22 19.78
CA TRP A 92 -15.53 8.42 20.54
C TRP A 92 -15.33 9.05 21.92
N ASN A 93 -14.10 9.42 22.26
CA ASN A 93 -13.81 10.10 23.52
C ASN A 93 -14.32 11.55 23.52
N ASN A 94 -14.55 12.11 24.71
CA ASN A 94 -15.00 13.49 24.87
C ASN A 94 -13.96 14.54 24.46
N ASN A 95 -12.70 14.16 24.27
CA ASN A 95 -11.69 15.04 23.67
C ASN A 95 -11.76 15.05 22.13
N PHE A 96 -12.70 14.33 21.52
CA PHE A 96 -12.95 14.33 20.07
C PHE A 96 -14.44 14.24 19.77
N LEU A 97 -14.94 13.22 19.06
CA LEU A 97 -16.35 13.20 18.63
C LEU A 97 -17.34 12.92 19.78
N GLY A 98 -16.89 12.39 20.91
CA GLY A 98 -17.76 11.97 22.02
C GLY A 98 -18.60 13.11 22.60
N GLN A 99 -18.03 14.32 22.71
CA GLN A 99 -18.68 15.49 23.31
C GLN A 99 -19.98 15.88 22.60
N PHE A 100 -20.00 15.77 21.27
CA PHE A 100 -21.13 16.17 20.45
C PHE A 100 -22.37 15.28 20.66
N ASN A 101 -22.20 14.06 21.19
CA ASN A 101 -23.34 13.16 21.37
C ASN A 101 -24.40 13.75 22.31
N SER A 102 -23.96 14.31 23.45
CA SER A 102 -24.84 15.01 24.39
C SER A 102 -25.14 16.42 23.94
N GLU A 103 -24.14 17.17 23.47
CA GLU A 103 -24.28 18.59 23.16
C GLU A 103 -25.23 18.85 21.99
N TRP A 104 -25.23 17.96 20.99
CA TRP A 104 -26.07 18.08 19.79
C TRP A 104 -27.24 17.08 19.80
N GLY A 105 -27.43 16.33 20.90
CA GLY A 105 -28.55 15.40 21.05
C GLY A 105 -28.57 14.29 20.00
N LEU A 106 -27.40 13.76 19.60
CA LEU A 106 -27.24 12.83 18.48
C LEU A 106 -27.78 11.42 18.76
N ARG A 107 -27.89 11.05 20.04
CA ARG A 107 -28.43 9.76 20.50
C ARG A 107 -27.72 8.54 19.88
N ARG A 108 -26.39 8.62 19.71
CA ARG A 108 -25.57 7.50 19.20
C ARG A 108 -25.75 6.27 20.09
N ALA A 109 -25.78 5.10 19.46
CA ALA A 109 -25.88 3.79 20.09
C ALA A 109 -24.80 2.88 19.50
N LEU A 110 -23.53 3.21 19.78
CA LEU A 110 -22.36 2.59 19.15
C LEU A 110 -22.36 1.07 19.32
N GLY A 111 -22.04 0.34 18.25
CA GLY A 111 -21.89 -1.11 18.29
C GLY A 111 -23.08 -1.90 17.72
N SER A 112 -24.09 -1.23 17.16
CA SER A 112 -25.23 -1.92 16.54
C SER A 112 -24.87 -2.52 15.18
N GLY A 113 -24.62 -3.84 15.15
CA GLY A 113 -24.35 -4.58 13.91
C GLY A 113 -22.86 -4.66 13.54
N PRO A 114 -22.52 -5.37 12.43
CA PRO A 114 -21.13 -5.54 12.03
C PRO A 114 -20.60 -4.31 11.27
N LEU A 115 -19.30 -4.04 11.42
CA LEU A 115 -18.54 -3.17 10.52
C LEU A 115 -17.85 -3.99 9.43
N SER A 116 -17.57 -3.38 8.29
CA SER A 116 -16.86 -4.03 7.20
C SER A 116 -15.42 -4.36 7.55
N THR A 117 -14.95 -5.49 7.06
CA THR A 117 -13.57 -5.97 7.23
C THR A 117 -12.63 -5.34 6.21
N LEU A 118 -11.34 -5.35 6.51
CA LEU A 118 -10.31 -4.95 5.54
C LEU A 118 -10.41 -5.78 4.26
N GLN A 119 -10.67 -7.09 4.39
CA GLN A 119 -10.83 -7.97 3.23
C GLN A 119 -12.02 -7.57 2.34
N GLU A 120 -13.16 -7.21 2.91
CA GLU A 120 -14.32 -6.71 2.13
C GLU A 120 -13.96 -5.41 1.39
N VAL A 121 -13.26 -4.49 2.05
CA VAL A 121 -12.79 -3.24 1.42
C VAL A 121 -11.82 -3.51 0.27
N GLU A 122 -10.79 -4.32 0.50
CA GLU A 122 -9.79 -4.63 -0.54
C GLU A 122 -10.36 -5.48 -1.68
N SER A 123 -11.33 -6.36 -1.40
CA SER A 123 -12.08 -7.07 -2.45
C SER A 123 -12.87 -6.10 -3.33
N ASN A 124 -13.46 -5.06 -2.72
CA ASN A 124 -14.14 -4.02 -3.48
C ASN A 124 -13.16 -3.15 -4.29
N GLN A 125 -11.97 -2.86 -3.74
CA GLN A 125 -10.92 -2.12 -4.44
C GLN A 125 -10.48 -2.82 -5.72
N GLY A 126 -10.52 -4.15 -5.81
CA GLY A 126 -10.14 -4.91 -7.01
C GLY A 126 -11.18 -5.01 -8.12
N ARG A 127 -12.29 -4.26 -8.05
CA ARG A 127 -13.34 -4.30 -9.08
C ARG A 127 -12.97 -3.45 -10.28
N ASP A 128 -12.82 -4.03 -11.46
CA ASP A 128 -12.41 -3.31 -12.68
C ASP A 128 -13.45 -2.32 -13.25
N ASN A 129 -14.63 -2.22 -12.63
CA ASN A 129 -15.78 -1.53 -13.20
C ASN A 129 -16.50 -0.65 -12.17
N TYR A 130 -16.73 0.62 -12.53
CA TYR A 130 -17.36 1.64 -11.68
C TYR A 130 -18.73 1.21 -11.14
N ASP A 131 -19.61 0.61 -11.94
CA ASP A 131 -20.97 0.23 -11.50
C ASP A 131 -20.93 -0.84 -10.42
N THR A 132 -20.07 -1.84 -10.57
CA THR A 132 -19.89 -2.84 -9.52
C THR A 132 -19.16 -2.29 -8.29
N PHE A 133 -18.22 -1.36 -8.49
CA PHE A 133 -17.46 -0.71 -7.42
C PHE A 133 -18.33 0.16 -6.52
N TRP A 134 -19.09 1.11 -7.07
CA TRP A 134 -19.87 2.04 -6.24
C TRP A 134 -20.99 1.32 -5.49
N ARG A 135 -21.64 0.29 -6.08
CA ARG A 135 -22.72 -0.48 -5.44
C ARG A 135 -22.25 -1.22 -4.19
N GLU A 136 -21.04 -1.76 -4.25
CA GLU A 136 -20.44 -2.58 -3.20
C GLU A 136 -19.68 -1.72 -2.19
N LEU A 137 -19.21 -0.54 -2.61
CA LEU A 137 -18.79 0.50 -1.68
C LEU A 137 -19.97 1.05 -0.89
N GLU A 138 -21.12 1.32 -1.53
CA GLU A 138 -22.30 1.88 -0.87
C GLU A 138 -22.96 0.88 0.10
N ASN A 139 -23.24 -0.35 -0.36
CA ASN A 139 -24.10 -1.26 0.39
C ASN A 139 -23.45 -1.85 1.65
N PRO A 140 -22.45 -2.75 1.57
CA PRO A 140 -21.84 -3.31 2.77
C PRO A 140 -20.86 -2.32 3.44
N ILE A 141 -20.06 -1.56 2.69
CA ILE A 141 -18.95 -0.79 3.26
C ILE A 141 -19.42 0.53 3.87
N HIS A 142 -20.24 1.30 3.16
CA HIS A 142 -20.75 2.59 3.62
C HIS A 142 -21.96 2.47 4.57
N ASN A 143 -22.96 1.62 4.28
CA ASN A 143 -24.18 1.60 5.11
C ASN A 143 -23.93 1.06 6.53
N ARG A 144 -22.96 0.15 6.70
CA ARG A 144 -22.71 -0.49 8.01
C ARG A 144 -22.26 0.52 9.08
N PRO A 145 -21.31 1.44 8.85
CA PRO A 145 -20.99 2.51 9.80
C PRO A 145 -22.18 3.39 10.20
N HIS A 146 -23.09 3.73 9.28
CA HIS A 146 -24.31 4.47 9.62
C HIS A 146 -25.16 3.72 10.67
N VAL A 147 -25.37 2.42 10.46
CA VAL A 147 -26.12 1.57 11.42
C VAL A 147 -25.33 1.35 12.71
N TRP A 148 -24.02 1.15 12.63
CA TRP A 148 -23.15 0.88 13.78
C TRP A 148 -23.06 2.06 14.75
N VAL A 149 -23.06 3.30 14.24
CA VAL A 149 -23.08 4.50 15.09
C VAL A 149 -24.46 4.71 15.71
N GLY A 150 -25.54 4.44 14.96
CA GLY A 150 -26.91 4.62 15.43
C GLY A 150 -27.31 6.10 15.57
N GLY A 151 -28.46 6.36 16.19
CA GLY A 151 -28.95 7.73 16.42
C GLY A 151 -29.19 8.50 15.11
N VAL A 152 -28.77 9.77 15.08
CA VAL A 152 -28.84 10.61 13.88
C VAL A 152 -28.09 10.00 12.69
N MET A 153 -26.92 9.38 12.92
CA MET A 153 -26.13 8.71 11.87
C MET A 153 -26.87 7.58 11.16
N ALA A 154 -27.83 6.91 11.82
CA ALA A 154 -28.61 5.84 11.19
C ALA A 154 -29.80 6.36 10.37
N SER A 155 -30.00 7.67 10.29
CA SER A 155 -31.13 8.30 9.60
C SER A 155 -30.71 9.02 8.31
N ALA A 156 -31.70 9.40 7.51
CA ALA A 156 -31.48 10.26 6.34
C ALA A 156 -30.98 11.68 6.72
N ALA A 157 -31.08 12.08 8.00
CA ALA A 157 -30.50 13.33 8.51
C ALA A 157 -29.08 13.13 9.10
N SER A 158 -28.40 12.04 8.73
CA SER A 158 -27.06 11.68 9.23
C SER A 158 -25.99 12.78 9.14
N PRO A 159 -25.98 13.73 8.18
CA PRO A 159 -25.04 14.86 8.20
C PRO A 159 -25.15 15.76 9.44
N GLY A 160 -26.22 15.64 10.23
CA GLY A 160 -26.36 16.31 11.51
C GLY A 160 -25.38 15.81 12.58
N ASP A 161 -24.77 14.65 12.37
CA ASP A 161 -23.72 14.07 13.21
C ASP A 161 -22.34 14.32 12.57
N PRO A 162 -21.35 14.88 13.30
CA PRO A 162 -20.04 15.16 12.72
C PRO A 162 -19.27 13.89 12.28
N ALA A 163 -19.63 12.71 12.79
CA ALA A 163 -19.08 11.44 12.34
C ALA A 163 -19.41 11.15 10.85
N PHE A 164 -20.48 11.73 10.31
CA PHE A 164 -20.84 11.64 8.89
C PHE A 164 -19.68 12.06 8.00
N TYR A 165 -19.11 13.23 8.26
CA TYR A 165 -18.08 13.81 7.41
C TYR A 165 -16.78 13.01 7.48
N LEU A 166 -16.42 12.44 8.64
CA LEU A 166 -15.25 11.56 8.77
C LEU A 166 -15.45 10.22 8.05
N HIS A 167 -16.65 9.65 8.16
CA HIS A 167 -17.02 8.41 7.45
C HIS A 167 -17.03 8.62 5.94
N HIS A 168 -17.71 9.65 5.45
CA HIS A 168 -17.76 9.98 4.02
C HIS A 168 -16.42 10.43 3.46
N CYS A 169 -15.55 11.06 4.26
CA CYS A 169 -14.16 11.31 3.88
C CYS A 169 -13.37 10.01 3.65
N TRP A 170 -13.63 8.95 4.42
CA TRP A 170 -13.05 7.62 4.21
C TRP A 170 -13.64 6.92 2.98
N ILE A 171 -14.95 7.01 2.75
CA ILE A 171 -15.57 6.50 1.51
C ILE A 171 -15.00 7.20 0.28
N ASP A 172 -14.82 8.51 0.34
CA ASP A 172 -14.20 9.30 -0.72
C ASP A 172 -12.73 8.92 -0.96
N MET A 173 -11.98 8.65 0.11
CA MET A 173 -10.61 8.14 0.06
C MET A 173 -10.54 6.79 -0.65
N LEU A 174 -11.47 5.88 -0.35
CA LEU A 174 -11.57 4.58 -1.01
C LEU A 174 -11.89 4.71 -2.51
N TRP A 175 -12.66 5.74 -2.90
CA TRP A 175 -12.86 6.03 -4.32
C TRP A 175 -11.59 6.57 -4.98
N ALA A 176 -10.87 7.49 -4.33
CA ALA A 176 -9.58 7.98 -4.83
C ALA A 176 -8.56 6.85 -5.02
N ARG A 177 -8.44 5.93 -4.03
CA ARG A 177 -7.60 4.72 -4.15
C ARG A 177 -8.01 3.86 -5.34
N TRP A 178 -9.30 3.65 -5.54
CA TRP A 178 -9.80 2.87 -6.66
C TRP A 178 -9.49 3.52 -8.02
N GLN A 179 -9.65 4.86 -8.13
CA GLN A 179 -9.32 5.61 -9.35
C GLN A 179 -7.83 5.50 -9.69
N LEU A 180 -6.95 5.56 -8.68
CA LEU A 180 -5.51 5.39 -8.86
C LEU A 180 -5.16 3.98 -9.35
N ALA A 181 -5.84 2.96 -8.81
CA ALA A 181 -5.66 1.56 -9.21
C ALA A 181 -6.24 1.25 -10.61
N HIS A 182 -7.21 2.03 -11.10
CA HIS A 182 -7.94 1.79 -12.34
C HIS A 182 -7.99 3.06 -13.23
N PRO A 183 -6.85 3.61 -13.67
CA PRO A 183 -6.78 4.91 -14.34
C PRO A 183 -7.56 4.97 -15.68
N GLY A 184 -7.94 3.82 -16.26
CA GLY A 184 -8.74 3.72 -17.48
C GLY A 184 -10.22 3.40 -17.28
N ALA A 185 -10.69 3.20 -16.05
CA ALA A 185 -12.07 2.80 -15.80
C ALA A 185 -13.03 4.01 -15.96
N PRO A 186 -14.03 3.94 -16.87
CA PRO A 186 -14.92 5.06 -17.10
C PRO A 186 -15.98 5.19 -16.00
N PHE A 187 -16.45 6.42 -15.77
CA PHE A 187 -17.70 6.64 -15.04
C PHE A 187 -18.86 5.98 -15.81
N MET A 188 -19.71 5.23 -15.11
CA MET A 188 -20.85 4.56 -15.72
C MET A 188 -22.16 5.01 -15.09
N SER A 189 -23.07 5.52 -15.92
CA SER A 189 -24.40 5.96 -15.49
C SER A 189 -25.27 4.77 -15.08
N SER A 190 -26.00 4.92 -13.98
CA SER A 190 -27.02 3.98 -13.54
C SER A 190 -28.43 4.31 -14.05
N GLY A 191 -28.62 5.39 -14.83
CA GLY A 191 -29.94 5.78 -15.33
C GLY A 191 -30.00 7.17 -15.99
N ALA A 192 -31.20 7.56 -16.43
CA ALA A 192 -31.44 8.89 -16.98
C ALA A 192 -31.24 9.98 -15.90
N GLY A 193 -30.51 11.05 -16.22
CA GLY A 193 -30.18 12.12 -15.27
C GLY A 193 -29.07 11.77 -14.28
N LEU A 194 -28.40 10.62 -14.43
CA LEU A 194 -27.34 10.12 -13.55
C LEU A 194 -26.01 9.89 -14.29
N GLY A 195 -25.84 10.57 -15.43
CA GLY A 195 -24.66 10.56 -16.27
C GLY A 195 -23.53 11.45 -15.76
N LEU A 196 -22.37 11.32 -16.39
CA LEU A 196 -21.13 12.02 -16.04
C LEU A 196 -21.26 13.55 -16.08
N ASN A 197 -22.06 14.08 -17.01
CA ASN A 197 -22.28 15.52 -17.20
C ASN A 197 -23.67 15.97 -16.75
N ASP A 198 -24.45 15.09 -16.11
CA ASP A 198 -25.72 15.47 -15.53
C ASP A 198 -25.47 16.23 -14.21
N PRO A 199 -26.22 17.29 -13.90
CA PRO A 199 -26.00 18.06 -12.69
C PRO A 199 -26.23 17.22 -11.43
N LEU A 200 -25.41 17.45 -10.40
CA LEU A 200 -25.60 16.85 -9.08
C LEU A 200 -26.89 17.41 -8.45
N MET A 201 -27.70 16.53 -7.85
CA MET A 201 -28.94 16.94 -7.17
C MET A 201 -28.66 18.05 -6.15
N GLU A 202 -29.53 19.05 -6.07
CA GLU A 202 -29.36 20.31 -5.29
C GLU A 202 -28.25 21.27 -5.79
N TRP A 203 -27.23 20.80 -6.50
CA TRP A 203 -26.07 21.59 -6.92
C TRP A 203 -25.92 21.62 -8.44
N PRO A 204 -26.75 22.39 -9.16
CA PRO A 204 -26.75 22.43 -10.62
C PRO A 204 -25.47 23.05 -11.21
N ASP A 205 -24.62 23.67 -10.37
CA ASP A 205 -23.31 24.21 -10.72
C ASP A 205 -22.18 23.16 -10.77
N ARG A 206 -22.51 21.89 -10.49
CA ARG A 206 -21.56 20.78 -10.45
C ARG A 206 -22.11 19.54 -11.14
N THR A 207 -21.22 18.80 -11.76
CA THR A 207 -21.45 17.48 -12.35
C THR A 207 -20.45 16.48 -11.79
N PRO A 208 -20.66 15.16 -11.93
CA PRO A 208 -19.64 14.17 -11.62
C PRO A 208 -18.29 14.46 -12.31
N ALA A 209 -18.30 14.94 -13.56
CA ALA A 209 -17.08 15.29 -14.29
C ALA A 209 -16.21 16.31 -13.57
N ASP A 210 -16.83 17.29 -12.90
CA ASP A 210 -16.12 18.37 -12.19
C ASP A 210 -15.42 17.88 -10.93
N VAL A 211 -15.85 16.74 -10.38
CA VAL A 211 -15.35 16.21 -9.10
C VAL A 211 -14.64 14.86 -9.22
N LEU A 212 -14.45 14.35 -10.44
CA LEU A 212 -13.72 13.10 -10.66
C LEU A 212 -12.28 13.17 -10.15
N ASP A 213 -11.57 14.26 -10.44
CA ASP A 213 -10.20 14.48 -9.98
C ASP A 213 -10.20 15.31 -8.69
N HIS A 214 -9.98 14.65 -7.55
CA HIS A 214 -9.93 15.34 -6.26
C HIS A 214 -8.74 16.30 -6.13
N HIS A 215 -7.66 16.09 -6.89
CA HIS A 215 -6.53 17.03 -6.91
C HIS A 215 -6.95 18.39 -7.46
N ALA A 216 -7.76 18.41 -8.53
CA ALA A 216 -8.32 19.63 -9.09
C ALA A 216 -9.24 20.39 -8.10
N LEU A 217 -9.82 19.67 -7.13
CA LEU A 217 -10.64 20.24 -6.05
C LEU A 217 -9.79 20.85 -4.92
N GLY A 218 -8.46 20.67 -4.96
CA GLY A 218 -7.52 21.31 -4.05
C GLY A 218 -7.20 20.52 -2.77
N TYR A 219 -7.50 19.23 -2.73
CA TYR A 219 -7.13 18.34 -1.64
C TYR A 219 -6.49 17.03 -2.12
N THR A 220 -5.79 16.36 -1.22
CA THR A 220 -5.19 15.02 -1.36
C THR A 220 -5.44 14.24 -0.10
N TYR A 221 -5.22 12.94 -0.14
CA TYR A 221 -5.15 12.09 1.04
C TYR A 221 -3.70 11.89 1.51
N ASP A 222 -3.55 11.57 2.78
CA ASP A 222 -2.25 11.26 3.36
C ASP A 222 -1.55 10.09 2.65
N PHE A 223 -2.28 9.06 2.20
CA PHE A 223 -1.72 7.94 1.44
C PHE A 223 -1.04 8.37 0.13
N GLU A 224 -1.51 9.46 -0.48
CA GLU A 224 -0.95 10.02 -1.72
C GLU A 224 0.32 10.84 -1.45
N ASN A 225 0.39 11.48 -0.28
CA ASN A 225 1.53 12.28 0.15
C ASN A 225 2.65 11.45 0.81
N GLN A 226 2.49 10.13 0.94
CA GLN A 226 3.52 9.24 1.47
C GLN A 226 4.53 8.78 0.41
N LEU A 227 4.46 9.28 -0.82
CA LEU A 227 5.38 8.92 -1.90
C LEU A 227 6.29 10.10 -2.29
N ASN A 228 7.18 10.53 -1.39
CA ASN A 228 8.25 11.45 -1.79
C ASN A 228 9.36 10.66 -2.49
N THR A 229 9.84 11.15 -3.64
CA THR A 229 10.97 10.56 -4.36
C THR A 229 12.10 10.22 -3.42
N GLY A 230 12.55 8.97 -3.44
CA GLY A 230 13.61 8.48 -2.59
C GLY A 230 13.22 7.95 -1.22
N GLN A 231 11.94 7.97 -0.85
CA GLN A 231 11.47 7.26 0.33
C GLN A 231 11.49 5.75 0.11
N LEU A 232 11.91 5.03 1.15
CA LEU A 232 11.76 3.59 1.25
C LEU A 232 10.48 3.30 2.01
N LEU A 233 9.60 2.51 1.41
CA LEU A 233 8.30 2.14 1.93
C LEU A 233 8.28 0.65 2.20
N SER A 234 7.62 0.25 3.28
CA SER A 234 7.50 -1.13 3.72
C SER A 234 6.02 -1.52 3.78
N TYR A 235 5.67 -2.60 3.09
CA TYR A 235 4.32 -3.12 2.93
C TYR A 235 4.23 -4.56 3.45
N GLY A 236 3.06 -4.98 3.92
CA GLY A 236 2.76 -6.37 4.27
C GLY A 236 1.79 -7.00 3.27
N ASP A 237 2.15 -8.14 2.69
CA ASP A 237 1.27 -8.93 1.83
C ASP A 237 0.46 -9.93 2.66
N ALA A 238 -0.87 -9.85 2.66
CA ALA A 238 -1.73 -10.79 3.37
C ALA A 238 -1.84 -12.18 2.68
N GLY A 239 -1.39 -12.30 1.42
CA GLY A 239 -1.49 -13.51 0.62
C GLY A 239 -2.84 -13.71 -0.06
N THR A 240 -3.73 -12.71 0.00
CA THR A 240 -5.08 -12.74 -0.58
C THR A 240 -5.20 -11.71 -1.72
N PRO A 241 -6.11 -11.90 -2.68
CA PRO A 241 -6.42 -10.88 -3.67
C PRO A 241 -6.74 -9.53 -3.00
N GLY A 242 -6.09 -8.44 -3.43
CA GLY A 242 -6.21 -7.14 -2.79
C GLY A 242 -4.97 -6.27 -2.96
N ASN A 243 -4.87 -5.19 -2.18
CA ASN A 243 -3.59 -4.53 -1.93
C ASN A 243 -2.88 -5.11 -0.72
N VAL A 244 -1.55 -5.03 -0.75
CA VAL A 244 -0.71 -5.02 0.44
C VAL A 244 -1.15 -3.93 1.42
N SER A 245 -0.72 -4.05 2.68
CA SER A 245 -1.02 -3.08 3.73
C SER A 245 -0.64 -1.64 3.35
N ASN A 246 -1.20 -0.65 4.02
CA ASN A 246 -0.68 0.72 3.94
C ASN A 246 0.83 0.75 4.22
N PRO A 247 1.59 1.58 3.50
CA PRO A 247 3.05 1.64 3.65
C PRO A 247 3.46 2.21 5.00
N ILE A 248 4.60 1.71 5.49
CA ILE A 248 5.38 2.32 6.57
C ILE A 248 6.64 2.92 5.94
N VAL A 249 6.91 4.21 6.20
CA VAL A 249 8.14 4.86 5.74
C VAL A 249 9.33 4.36 6.56
N VAL A 250 10.39 3.92 5.89
CA VAL A 250 11.64 3.42 6.49
C VAL A 250 12.77 4.43 6.28
N GLY A 251 13.23 5.04 7.37
CA GLY A 251 14.24 6.10 7.34
C GLY A 251 13.74 7.43 6.75
N PHE A 252 14.67 8.37 6.55
CA PHE A 252 14.36 9.77 6.16
C PHE A 252 14.56 10.07 4.65
N GLY A 253 14.58 9.05 3.79
CA GLY A 253 14.74 9.20 2.34
C GLY A 253 16.18 9.09 1.81
N GLY A 254 16.39 9.34 0.52
CA GLY A 254 17.70 9.24 -0.15
C GLY A 254 18.02 7.85 -0.73
N TRP A 255 17.11 6.89 -0.59
CA TRP A 255 17.30 5.50 -1.01
C TRP A 255 17.37 5.31 -2.51
N GLN A 256 16.84 6.24 -3.29
CA GLN A 256 16.95 6.25 -4.74
C GLN A 256 18.40 6.46 -5.22
N ASN A 257 19.30 6.98 -4.40
CA ASN A 257 20.67 7.27 -4.83
C ASN A 257 21.60 6.05 -4.82
N PHE A 258 21.16 4.93 -4.23
CA PHE A 258 21.91 3.68 -4.24
C PHE A 258 21.89 3.02 -5.62
N LYS A 259 22.91 2.22 -5.90
CA LYS A 259 22.98 1.38 -7.12
C LYS A 259 22.25 0.06 -6.95
N PHE A 260 22.43 -0.57 -5.79
CA PHE A 260 21.75 -1.80 -5.41
C PHE A 260 21.04 -1.59 -4.08
N LEU A 261 19.89 -2.23 -3.93
CA LEU A 261 19.13 -2.29 -2.69
C LEU A 261 18.42 -3.64 -2.60
N PHE A 262 18.66 -4.38 -1.52
CA PHE A 262 18.09 -5.71 -1.31
C PHE A 262 18.05 -6.04 0.18
N ALA A 263 17.18 -6.96 0.60
CA ALA A 263 17.10 -7.41 1.98
C ALA A 263 17.53 -8.87 2.11
N GLY A 264 18.00 -9.23 3.31
CA GLY A 264 18.38 -10.59 3.64
C GLY A 264 18.80 -10.73 5.09
N LYS A 265 19.56 -11.77 5.38
CA LYS A 265 20.17 -12.00 6.70
C LYS A 265 21.68 -11.98 6.61
N ASN A 266 22.35 -11.48 7.64
CA ASN A 266 23.79 -11.70 7.77
C ASN A 266 24.08 -13.13 8.29
N ALA A 267 25.34 -13.52 8.39
CA ALA A 267 25.75 -14.86 8.78
C ALA A 267 25.30 -15.25 10.20
N ILE A 268 25.11 -14.27 11.10
CA ILE A 268 24.61 -14.50 12.46
C ILE A 268 23.06 -14.48 12.54
N GLY A 269 22.37 -14.24 11.42
CA GLY A 269 20.93 -14.40 11.28
C GLY A 269 20.09 -13.14 11.51
N GLU A 270 20.72 -11.97 11.66
CA GLU A 270 20.02 -10.70 11.80
C GLU A 270 19.46 -10.24 10.46
N ASN A 271 18.24 -9.68 10.49
CA ASN A 271 17.58 -9.12 9.32
C ASN A 271 18.21 -7.78 8.93
N ARG A 272 18.61 -7.66 7.67
CA ARG A 272 19.33 -6.50 7.13
C ARG A 272 18.77 -6.06 5.79
N ILE A 273 18.85 -4.74 5.56
CA ILE A 273 18.74 -4.13 4.24
C ILE A 273 20.15 -3.74 3.83
N TYR A 274 20.58 -4.21 2.66
CA TYR A 274 21.88 -3.92 2.09
C TYR A 274 21.74 -2.91 0.96
N ALA A 275 22.63 -1.93 0.92
CA ALA A 275 22.66 -0.92 -0.12
C ALA A 275 24.08 -0.72 -0.65
N VAL A 276 24.23 -0.43 -1.95
CA VAL A 276 25.52 -0.06 -2.53
C VAL A 276 25.52 1.42 -2.88
N ASP A 277 26.38 2.18 -2.22
CA ASP A 277 26.49 3.62 -2.45
C ASP A 277 27.24 3.97 -3.75
N GLN A 278 27.29 5.27 -4.07
CA GLN A 278 27.94 5.77 -5.28
C GLN A 278 29.47 5.60 -5.26
N SER A 279 30.08 5.42 -4.09
CA SER A 279 31.50 5.14 -3.94
C SER A 279 31.85 3.66 -4.09
N GLY A 280 30.82 2.80 -4.14
CA GLY A 280 31.00 1.36 -4.26
C GLY A 280 31.07 0.61 -2.94
N GLN A 281 30.72 1.25 -1.81
CA GLN A 281 30.67 0.56 -0.52
C GLN A 281 29.37 -0.21 -0.38
N LEU A 282 29.46 -1.40 0.22
CA LEU A 282 28.30 -2.17 0.65
C LEU A 282 27.96 -1.79 2.09
N LEU A 283 26.79 -1.19 2.25
CA LEU A 283 26.23 -0.73 3.51
C LEU A 283 25.16 -1.71 3.99
N SER A 284 25.03 -1.87 5.31
CA SER A 284 24.04 -2.71 5.98
C SER A 284 23.25 -1.88 6.99
N TYR A 285 21.92 -1.99 6.92
CA TYR A 285 20.95 -1.28 7.74
C TYR A 285 20.01 -2.26 8.44
N GLY A 286 19.47 -1.88 9.58
CA GLY A 286 18.35 -2.56 10.24
C GLY A 286 17.08 -1.71 10.19
N ASP A 287 15.98 -2.27 9.69
CA ASP A 287 14.64 -1.67 9.76
C ASP A 287 13.97 -2.04 11.09
N ALA A 288 13.67 -1.05 11.93
CA ALA A 288 13.02 -1.28 13.22
C ALA A 288 11.51 -1.61 13.09
N GLY A 289 10.92 -1.50 11.91
CA GLY A 289 9.49 -1.72 11.68
C GLY A 289 8.59 -0.61 12.23
N THR A 290 9.17 0.56 12.56
CA THR A 290 8.44 1.74 13.01
C THR A 290 8.73 2.93 12.09
N PRO A 291 7.74 3.80 11.81
CA PRO A 291 7.90 4.89 10.85
C PRO A 291 9.14 5.76 11.13
N GLY A 292 9.97 5.97 10.10
CA GLY A 292 11.15 6.83 10.13
C GLY A 292 12.41 6.21 10.77
N ASN A 293 12.32 5.03 11.38
CA ASN A 293 13.44 4.42 12.11
C ASN A 293 14.20 3.39 11.28
N VAL A 294 15.41 3.76 10.86
CA VAL A 294 16.42 2.83 10.33
C VAL A 294 17.71 2.97 11.14
N SER A 295 18.44 1.88 11.35
CA SER A 295 19.73 1.95 12.03
C SER A 295 20.73 2.84 11.28
N ASN A 296 21.75 3.33 11.99
CA ASN A 296 22.93 3.87 11.31
C ASN A 296 23.53 2.81 10.37
N PRO A 297 24.02 3.21 9.18
CA PRO A 297 24.64 2.28 8.24
C PRO A 297 25.92 1.71 8.81
N MET A 298 26.10 0.40 8.60
CA MET A 298 27.37 -0.29 8.83
C MET A 298 28.02 -0.60 7.48
N VAL A 299 29.27 -0.19 7.28
CA VAL A 299 30.04 -0.58 6.09
C VAL A 299 30.49 -2.03 6.26
N VAL A 300 29.95 -2.92 5.44
CA VAL A 300 30.25 -4.37 5.43
C VAL A 300 31.00 -4.80 4.16
N GLY A 301 31.20 -3.90 3.21
CA GLY A 301 32.06 -4.16 2.05
C GLY A 301 32.72 -2.89 1.53
N PHE A 302 34.02 -2.98 1.23
CA PHE A 302 34.82 -1.82 0.80
C PHE A 302 35.00 -1.78 -0.71
N GLY A 303 34.36 -0.82 -1.40
CA GLY A 303 34.61 -0.49 -2.80
C GLY A 303 34.30 -1.60 -3.82
N GLY A 304 34.10 -1.25 -5.09
CA GLY A 304 33.94 -2.20 -6.20
C GLY A 304 32.59 -2.94 -6.25
N TRP A 305 31.74 -2.83 -5.23
CA TRP A 305 30.41 -3.46 -5.23
C TRP A 305 29.47 -2.91 -6.30
N GLN A 306 29.75 -1.70 -6.78
CA GLN A 306 29.01 -1.10 -7.87
C GLN A 306 29.27 -1.83 -9.19
N ASP A 307 30.37 -2.55 -9.38
CA ASP A 307 30.76 -3.09 -10.69
C ASP A 307 30.07 -4.41 -11.05
N PHE A 308 29.36 -5.03 -10.10
CA PHE A 308 28.57 -6.23 -10.33
C PHE A 308 27.33 -5.96 -11.20
N LYS A 309 26.87 -6.96 -11.95
CA LYS A 309 25.59 -6.89 -12.68
C LYS A 309 24.40 -7.17 -11.76
N PHE A 310 24.53 -8.22 -10.95
CA PHE A 310 23.51 -8.66 -9.99
C PHE A 310 24.11 -8.68 -8.59
N LEU A 311 23.29 -8.31 -7.62
CA LEU A 311 23.63 -8.36 -6.21
C LEU A 311 22.37 -8.61 -5.38
N PHE A 312 22.34 -9.71 -4.62
CA PHE A 312 21.17 -10.13 -3.85
C PHE A 312 21.57 -10.99 -2.66
N ALA A 313 20.74 -11.02 -1.62
CA ALA A 313 20.94 -11.91 -0.48
C ALA A 313 20.12 -13.19 -0.64
N GLY A 314 20.60 -14.28 -0.06
CA GLY A 314 19.94 -15.58 -0.10
C GLY A 314 20.53 -16.55 0.90
N LYS A 315 20.27 -17.83 0.68
CA LYS A 315 20.82 -18.93 1.48
C LYS A 315 21.39 -20.02 0.60
N LYS A 316 22.39 -20.72 1.11
CA LYS A 316 22.80 -22.02 0.57
C LYS A 316 21.68 -23.04 0.80
N ALA A 317 21.71 -24.16 0.07
CA ALA A 317 20.80 -25.28 0.30
C ALA A 317 20.80 -25.74 1.77
N ILE A 318 21.97 -25.73 2.42
CA ILE A 318 22.17 -26.08 3.84
C ILE A 318 21.74 -24.99 4.84
N GLY A 319 21.22 -23.84 4.38
CA GLY A 319 20.59 -22.81 5.21
C GLY A 319 21.47 -21.63 5.65
N GLU A 320 22.76 -21.64 5.32
CA GLU A 320 23.69 -20.55 5.64
C GLU A 320 23.39 -19.29 4.80
N ASN A 321 23.28 -18.13 5.45
CA ASN A 321 22.98 -16.85 4.80
C ASN A 321 24.17 -16.33 3.99
N ARG A 322 23.91 -15.87 2.78
CA ARG A 322 24.92 -15.41 1.82
C ARG A 322 24.47 -14.17 1.05
N ILE A 323 25.45 -13.43 0.57
CA ILE A 323 25.28 -12.39 -0.45
C ILE A 323 25.86 -12.96 -1.75
N TYR A 324 25.08 -12.95 -2.82
CA TYR A 324 25.49 -13.41 -4.13
C TYR A 324 25.70 -12.23 -5.06
N ALA A 325 26.74 -12.30 -5.89
CA ALA A 325 27.02 -11.28 -6.89
C ALA A 325 27.46 -11.91 -8.21
N VAL A 326 27.17 -11.25 -9.33
CA VAL A 326 27.65 -11.67 -10.66
C VAL A 326 28.68 -10.67 -11.17
N ASP A 327 29.91 -11.15 -11.35
CA ASP A 327 31.04 -10.36 -11.81
C ASP A 327 31.03 -10.11 -13.32
N GLN A 328 31.98 -9.30 -13.79
CA GLN A 328 32.12 -8.95 -15.20
C GLN A 328 32.58 -10.12 -16.08
N ASN A 329 33.06 -11.21 -15.49
CA ASN A 329 33.40 -12.44 -16.21
C ASN A 329 32.20 -13.41 -16.29
N GLY A 330 31.05 -13.03 -15.71
CA GLY A 330 29.85 -13.85 -15.64
C GLY A 330 29.95 -15.02 -14.68
N GLN A 331 30.79 -14.91 -13.65
CA GLN A 331 30.82 -15.84 -12.54
C GLN A 331 29.80 -15.46 -11.46
N LEU A 332 29.14 -16.45 -10.88
CA LEU A 332 28.33 -16.27 -9.67
C LEU A 332 29.22 -16.46 -8.44
N LEU A 333 29.33 -15.40 -7.65
CA LEU A 333 30.14 -15.33 -6.44
C LEU A 333 29.23 -15.38 -5.20
N SER A 334 29.70 -16.00 -4.12
CA SER A 334 29.02 -16.12 -2.83
C SER A 334 29.90 -15.58 -1.70
N TYR A 335 29.35 -14.65 -0.92
CA TYR A 335 30.01 -13.95 0.19
C TYR A 335 29.25 -14.17 1.49
N GLY A 336 29.93 -14.10 2.64
CA GLY A 336 29.33 -14.09 3.97
C GLY A 336 29.56 -12.75 4.68
N ASP A 337 28.49 -12.14 5.19
CA ASP A 337 28.56 -10.96 6.05
C ASP A 337 28.56 -11.40 7.53
N ALA A 338 29.61 -11.10 8.28
CA ALA A 338 29.70 -11.46 9.71
C ALA A 338 28.81 -10.58 10.62
N GLY A 339 28.17 -9.53 10.08
CA GLY A 339 27.35 -8.60 10.85
C GLY A 339 28.17 -7.58 11.65
N THR A 340 29.42 -7.35 11.27
CA THR A 340 30.31 -6.37 11.90
C THR A 340 30.94 -5.47 10.85
N PRO A 341 31.38 -4.24 11.20
CA PRO A 341 32.03 -3.36 10.25
C PRO A 341 33.30 -4.02 9.70
N GLY A 342 33.49 -3.96 8.39
CA GLY A 342 34.60 -4.65 7.73
C GLY A 342 34.27 -4.98 6.29
N ASN A 343 35.07 -5.87 5.69
CA ASN A 343 34.71 -6.47 4.40
C ASN A 343 34.03 -7.83 4.68
N VAL A 344 33.07 -8.20 3.85
CA VAL A 344 32.52 -9.57 3.81
C VAL A 344 33.64 -10.60 3.58
N SER A 345 33.32 -11.88 3.75
CA SER A 345 34.26 -12.97 3.50
C SER A 345 34.84 -12.92 2.08
N ASN A 346 36.00 -13.56 1.86
CA ASN A 346 36.48 -13.83 0.50
C ASN A 346 35.39 -14.56 -0.32
N PRO A 347 35.23 -14.22 -1.61
CA PRO A 347 34.21 -14.83 -2.45
C PRO A 347 34.49 -16.30 -2.74
N MET A 348 33.43 -17.09 -2.77
CA MET A 348 33.42 -18.43 -3.36
C MET A 348 32.76 -18.38 -4.73
N VAL A 349 33.42 -18.92 -5.76
CA VAL A 349 32.79 -19.10 -7.08
C VAL A 349 31.85 -20.31 -7.01
N VAL A 350 30.55 -20.04 -7.17
CA VAL A 350 29.47 -21.04 -7.14
C VAL A 350 28.74 -21.15 -8.48
N GLY A 351 29.20 -20.45 -9.52
CA GLY A 351 28.75 -20.65 -10.88
C GLY A 351 29.76 -20.15 -11.90
N PHE A 352 30.13 -20.99 -12.85
CA PHE A 352 31.12 -20.69 -13.90
C PHE A 352 30.43 -20.19 -15.18
N GLY A 353 30.58 -18.88 -15.48
CA GLY A 353 30.19 -18.30 -16.77
C GLY A 353 28.69 -18.25 -17.06
N GLY A 354 28.28 -17.41 -18.00
CA GLY A 354 26.88 -17.33 -18.51
C GLY A 354 25.89 -16.60 -17.60
N TRP A 355 26.25 -16.25 -16.36
CA TRP A 355 25.34 -15.56 -15.43
C TRP A 355 25.03 -14.11 -15.84
N LEU A 356 25.82 -13.54 -16.76
CA LEU A 356 25.53 -12.23 -17.36
C LEU A 356 24.39 -12.27 -18.38
N ASP A 357 23.95 -13.44 -18.84
CA ASP A 357 22.94 -13.53 -19.90
C ASP A 357 21.50 -13.47 -19.37
N PHE A 358 21.30 -13.68 -18.06
CA PHE A 358 19.99 -13.62 -17.43
C PHE A 358 19.45 -12.18 -17.35
N LYS A 359 18.12 -12.03 -17.46
CA LYS A 359 17.42 -10.76 -17.23
C LYS A 359 17.22 -10.50 -15.74
N PHE A 360 16.73 -11.51 -15.03
CA PHE A 360 16.47 -11.49 -13.59
C PHE A 360 17.31 -12.55 -12.89
N LEU A 361 17.78 -12.22 -11.69
CA LEU A 361 18.50 -13.15 -10.82
C LEU A 361 18.27 -12.76 -9.36
N PHE A 362 17.71 -13.66 -8.57
CA PHE A 362 17.34 -13.42 -7.17
C PHE A 362 17.33 -14.73 -6.38
N ALA A 363 17.36 -14.68 -5.05
CA ALA A 363 17.29 -15.86 -4.20
C ALA A 363 16.06 -15.84 -3.29
N GLY A 364 15.51 -17.02 -3.06
CA GLY A 364 14.27 -17.23 -2.32
C GLY A 364 14.10 -18.64 -1.82
N ARG A 365 12.86 -19.02 -1.57
CA ARG A 365 12.48 -20.38 -1.21
C ARG A 365 11.29 -20.81 -2.04
N ASN A 366 11.23 -22.09 -2.38
CA ASN A 366 10.03 -22.67 -2.96
C ASN A 366 8.99 -23.00 -1.86
N ALA A 367 7.82 -23.48 -2.25
CA ALA A 367 6.73 -23.85 -1.34
C ALA A 367 7.12 -24.96 -0.35
N ALA A 368 8.07 -25.83 -0.71
CA ALA A 368 8.65 -26.83 0.19
C ALA A 368 9.66 -26.24 1.20
N GLY A 369 9.98 -24.95 1.09
CA GLY A 369 10.92 -24.26 1.97
C GLY A 369 12.40 -24.51 1.61
N GLU A 370 12.69 -25.05 0.44
CA GLU A 370 14.07 -25.26 -0.02
C GLU A 370 14.65 -23.94 -0.51
N ASN A 371 15.90 -23.64 -0.17
CA ASN A 371 16.57 -22.41 -0.58
C ASN A 371 16.96 -22.50 -2.06
N ARG A 372 16.54 -21.53 -2.87
CA ARG A 372 16.71 -21.52 -4.32
C ARG A 372 17.32 -20.21 -4.81
N ILE A 373 18.01 -20.29 -5.94
CA ILE A 373 18.39 -19.15 -6.77
C ILE A 373 17.55 -19.24 -8.04
N TYR A 374 16.81 -18.17 -8.34
CA TYR A 374 15.95 -18.08 -9.50
C TYR A 374 16.58 -17.19 -10.57
N ALA A 375 16.49 -17.60 -11.82
CA ALA A 375 16.97 -16.81 -12.95
C ALA A 375 15.96 -16.83 -14.11
N VAL A 376 15.89 -15.73 -14.87
CA VAL A 376 15.09 -15.69 -16.11
C VAL A 376 16.02 -15.63 -17.31
N ASP A 377 15.93 -16.65 -18.15
CA ASP A 377 16.75 -16.78 -19.35
C ASP A 377 16.24 -15.93 -20.52
N GLN A 378 17.01 -15.92 -21.61
CA GLN A 378 16.70 -15.15 -22.82
C GLN A 378 15.46 -15.65 -23.58
N THR A 379 14.98 -16.86 -23.27
CA THR A 379 13.73 -17.41 -23.84
C THR A 379 12.51 -17.05 -22.98
N GLY A 380 12.74 -16.45 -21.81
CA GLY A 380 11.72 -16.09 -20.83
C GLY A 380 11.24 -17.24 -19.97
N GLN A 381 12.06 -18.28 -19.80
CA GLN A 381 11.83 -19.32 -18.79
C GLN A 381 12.32 -18.87 -17.43
N LEU A 382 11.57 -19.21 -16.38
CA LEU A 382 12.01 -19.10 -14.99
C LEU A 382 12.69 -20.39 -14.56
N LEU A 383 13.97 -20.29 -14.24
CA LEU A 383 14.84 -21.38 -13.83
C LEU A 383 15.08 -21.32 -12.31
N SER A 384 15.20 -22.49 -11.68
CA SER A 384 15.47 -22.65 -10.25
C SER A 384 16.72 -23.51 -10.03
N TYR A 385 17.66 -23.00 -9.23
CA TYR A 385 18.96 -23.60 -8.93
C TYR A 385 19.14 -23.80 -7.41
N ALA A 386 20.02 -24.71 -7.02
CA ALA A 386 20.45 -24.92 -5.64
C ALA A 386 21.96 -24.69 -5.47
N ASP A 387 22.36 -23.88 -4.49
CA ASP A 387 23.77 -23.76 -4.09
C ASP A 387 24.11 -24.79 -3.01
N ALA A 388 24.94 -25.78 -3.34
CA ALA A 388 25.42 -26.79 -2.40
C ALA A 388 26.38 -26.22 -1.34
N GLY A 389 26.87 -25.00 -1.53
CA GLY A 389 27.69 -24.28 -0.57
C GLY A 389 29.20 -24.54 -0.69
N THR A 390 29.61 -25.17 -1.78
CA THR A 390 31.00 -25.54 -2.12
C THR A 390 31.41 -24.84 -3.42
N PRO A 391 32.72 -24.55 -3.63
CA PRO A 391 33.19 -24.03 -4.90
C PRO A 391 32.78 -24.95 -6.06
N GLY A 392 32.31 -24.39 -7.17
CA GLY A 392 31.81 -25.17 -8.30
C GLY A 392 30.64 -24.50 -9.00
N ASN A 393 29.79 -25.30 -9.62
CA ASN A 393 28.49 -24.85 -10.10
C ASN A 393 27.39 -25.20 -9.09
N VAL A 394 26.40 -24.32 -8.99
CA VAL A 394 25.06 -24.67 -8.49
C VAL A 394 24.49 -25.89 -9.25
N SER A 395 23.41 -26.46 -8.73
CA SER A 395 22.72 -27.59 -9.37
C SER A 395 22.35 -27.32 -10.83
N ASN A 396 22.06 -28.38 -11.60
CA ASN A 396 21.35 -28.21 -12.86
C ASN A 396 20.01 -27.48 -12.62
N PRO A 397 19.58 -26.59 -13.53
CA PRO A 397 18.35 -25.84 -13.36
C PRO A 397 17.11 -26.74 -13.48
N VAL A 398 16.09 -26.39 -12.72
CA VAL A 398 14.71 -26.85 -12.91
C VAL A 398 13.91 -25.71 -13.54
N VAL A 399 13.21 -25.97 -14.64
CA VAL A 399 12.30 -24.97 -15.25
C VAL A 399 11.00 -24.94 -14.46
N VAL A 400 10.78 -23.86 -13.70
CA VAL A 400 9.60 -23.66 -12.83
C VAL A 400 8.63 -22.62 -13.39
N GLY A 401 8.94 -22.03 -14.55
CA GLY A 401 8.00 -21.19 -15.29
C GLY A 401 8.31 -21.17 -16.78
N PHE A 402 7.28 -21.33 -17.61
CA PHE A 402 7.37 -21.39 -19.06
C PHE A 402 6.97 -20.06 -19.71
N GLY A 403 7.94 -19.36 -20.32
CA GLY A 403 7.70 -18.18 -21.17
C GLY A 403 7.10 -16.97 -20.43
N GLY A 404 7.16 -15.79 -21.05
CA GLY A 404 6.51 -14.56 -20.55
C GLY A 404 7.18 -13.87 -19.35
N TRP A 405 8.15 -14.51 -18.68
CA TRP A 405 8.85 -13.91 -17.53
C TRP A 405 9.75 -12.72 -17.90
N LEU A 406 10.01 -12.51 -19.20
CA LEU A 406 10.70 -11.33 -19.71
C LEU A 406 9.83 -10.07 -19.74
N ASP A 407 8.51 -10.19 -19.59
CA ASP A 407 7.62 -9.02 -19.74
C ASP A 407 7.45 -8.22 -18.45
N PHE A 408 7.83 -8.80 -17.30
CA PHE A 408 7.77 -8.13 -16.01
C PHE A 408 8.81 -7.01 -15.87
N LYS A 409 8.46 -5.96 -15.12
CA LYS A 409 9.40 -4.90 -14.72
C LYS A 409 10.25 -5.33 -13.53
N PHE A 410 9.61 -5.89 -12.50
CA PHE A 410 10.24 -6.38 -11.29
C PHE A 410 9.96 -7.87 -11.11
N LEU A 411 10.94 -8.59 -10.57
CA LEU A 411 10.82 -9.99 -10.21
C LEU A 411 11.74 -10.29 -9.02
N PHE A 412 11.15 -10.75 -7.91
CA PHE A 412 11.85 -11.03 -6.66
C PHE A 412 11.10 -12.10 -5.86
N SER A 413 11.69 -12.63 -4.80
CA SER A 413 11.05 -13.63 -3.94
C SER A 413 11.02 -13.18 -2.49
N GLY A 414 9.94 -13.52 -1.80
CA GLY A 414 9.71 -13.18 -0.41
C GLY A 414 8.85 -14.19 0.33
N VAL A 415 8.38 -13.76 1.48
CA VAL A 415 7.43 -14.50 2.30
C VAL A 415 6.29 -13.53 2.61
N ASN A 416 5.04 -13.98 2.52
CA ASN A 416 3.90 -13.15 2.88
C ASN A 416 3.65 -13.17 4.40
N LEU A 417 2.64 -12.44 4.88
CA LEU A 417 2.28 -12.39 6.31
C LEU A 417 1.68 -13.71 6.82
N SER A 418 1.36 -14.64 5.93
CA SER A 418 0.89 -16.00 6.24
C SER A 418 2.03 -17.04 6.20
N ASP A 419 3.29 -16.58 6.18
CA ASP A 419 4.51 -17.39 6.12
C ASP A 419 4.65 -18.30 4.88
N GLU A 420 3.95 -17.96 3.79
CA GLU A 420 4.06 -18.68 2.54
C GLU A 420 5.20 -18.10 1.70
N ASN A 421 6.05 -18.96 1.13
CA ASN A 421 7.13 -18.53 0.24
C ASN A 421 6.56 -18.16 -1.13
N ARG A 422 6.83 -16.95 -1.60
CA ARG A 422 6.25 -16.36 -2.80
C ARG A 422 7.31 -15.82 -3.75
N ILE A 423 6.97 -15.82 -5.04
CA ILE A 423 7.65 -15.05 -6.08
C ILE A 423 6.72 -13.90 -6.45
N TYR A 424 7.24 -12.69 -6.38
CA TYR A 424 6.51 -11.47 -6.70
C TYR A 424 6.96 -10.91 -8.04
N ALA A 425 6.01 -10.49 -8.87
CA ALA A 425 6.30 -9.86 -10.15
C ALA A 425 5.43 -8.61 -10.36
N VAL A 426 5.95 -7.61 -11.08
CA VAL A 426 5.16 -6.43 -11.48
C VAL A 426 4.92 -6.48 -12.98
N ASP A 427 3.64 -6.55 -13.35
CA ASP A 427 3.21 -6.63 -14.74
C ASP A 427 3.18 -5.27 -15.45
N GLN A 428 2.83 -5.29 -16.73
CA GLN A 428 2.78 -4.09 -17.57
C GLN A 428 1.61 -3.14 -17.21
N ASN A 429 0.62 -3.60 -16.45
CA ASN A 429 -0.46 -2.77 -15.93
C ASN A 429 -0.11 -2.14 -14.57
N GLY A 430 1.07 -2.45 -14.04
CA GLY A 430 1.52 -2.00 -12.73
C GLY A 430 0.82 -2.69 -11.56
N GLN A 431 0.35 -3.92 -11.78
CA GLN A 431 -0.12 -4.79 -10.71
C GLN A 431 1.04 -5.56 -10.09
N LEU A 432 1.01 -5.73 -8.77
CA LEU A 432 1.90 -6.64 -8.05
C LEU A 432 1.25 -8.02 -7.96
N LEU A 433 1.87 -9.00 -8.59
CA LEU A 433 1.45 -10.39 -8.66
C LEU A 433 2.25 -11.25 -7.69
N SER A 434 1.61 -12.23 -7.07
CA SER A 434 2.21 -13.19 -6.14
C SER A 434 1.98 -14.62 -6.63
N TYR A 435 3.07 -15.39 -6.75
CA TYR A 435 3.11 -16.76 -7.26
C TYR A 435 3.68 -17.71 -6.20
N GLY A 436 3.25 -18.97 -6.19
CA GLY A 436 3.87 -20.05 -5.42
C GLY A 436 4.64 -21.01 -6.33
N ASP A 437 5.88 -21.35 -5.97
CA ASP A 437 6.70 -22.33 -6.68
C ASP A 437 6.65 -23.70 -5.99
N ALA A 438 6.14 -24.75 -6.64
CA ALA A 438 6.10 -26.10 -6.08
C ALA A 438 7.48 -26.79 -6.06
N GLY A 439 8.50 -26.23 -6.71
CA GLY A 439 9.84 -26.79 -6.80
C GLY A 439 10.00 -27.90 -7.85
N THR A 440 8.98 -28.17 -8.65
CA THR A 440 8.98 -29.19 -9.70
C THR A 440 8.92 -28.57 -11.09
N PRO A 441 9.37 -29.27 -12.15
CA PRO A 441 9.21 -28.79 -13.52
C PRO A 441 7.75 -28.44 -13.82
N GLY A 442 7.51 -27.26 -14.36
CA GLY A 442 6.15 -26.78 -14.61
C GLY A 442 6.07 -25.26 -14.58
N ASN A 443 4.85 -24.74 -14.55
CA ASN A 443 4.61 -23.36 -14.14
C ASN A 443 4.42 -23.31 -12.62
N VAL A 444 4.86 -22.20 -12.02
CA VAL A 444 4.39 -21.74 -10.70
C VAL A 444 2.85 -21.67 -10.67
N SER A 445 2.28 -21.49 -9.48
CA SER A 445 0.84 -21.32 -9.31
C SER A 445 0.26 -20.20 -10.19
N SER A 446 -1.05 -20.21 -10.41
CA SER A 446 -1.72 -19.00 -10.90
C SER A 446 -1.42 -17.81 -9.99
N PRO A 447 -1.24 -16.59 -10.54
CA PRO A 447 -0.93 -15.43 -9.74
C PRO A 447 -2.13 -14.99 -8.90
N VAL A 448 -1.84 -14.48 -7.71
CA VAL A 448 -2.74 -13.65 -6.91
C VAL A 448 -2.33 -12.20 -7.09
N VAL A 449 -3.27 -11.31 -7.43
CA VAL A 449 -3.01 -9.87 -7.46
C VAL A 449 -3.00 -9.36 -6.02
N VAL A 450 -1.84 -8.93 -5.53
CA VAL A 450 -1.62 -8.46 -4.16
C VAL A 450 -1.27 -6.97 -4.10
N GLY A 451 -1.31 -6.27 -5.24
CA GLY A 451 -1.21 -4.81 -5.29
C GLY A 451 -1.80 -4.28 -6.60
N PHE A 452 -2.73 -3.34 -6.51
CA PHE A 452 -3.42 -2.75 -7.65
C PHE A 452 -2.74 -1.45 -8.08
N GLY A 453 -2.25 -1.38 -9.31
CA GLY A 453 -1.75 -0.16 -9.95
C GLY A 453 -0.53 0.50 -9.28
N GLY A 454 0.16 1.38 -10.00
CA GLY A 454 1.24 2.23 -9.45
C GLY A 454 2.57 1.52 -9.12
N TRP A 455 2.66 0.19 -9.18
CA TRP A 455 3.91 -0.54 -8.89
C TRP A 455 4.99 -0.34 -9.96
N LEU A 456 4.62 0.23 -11.12
CA LEU A 456 5.56 0.68 -12.14
C LEU A 456 6.29 1.97 -11.75
N ASP A 457 5.87 2.71 -10.73
CA ASP A 457 6.48 3.99 -10.38
C ASP A 457 7.60 3.88 -9.34
N PHE A 458 7.93 2.65 -8.93
CA PHE A 458 9.07 2.38 -8.06
C PHE A 458 10.38 2.21 -8.84
N LYS A 459 11.49 2.57 -8.18
CA LYS A 459 12.86 2.33 -8.64
C LYS A 459 13.40 0.99 -8.16
N PHE A 460 13.18 0.65 -6.89
CA PHE A 460 13.59 -0.61 -6.29
C PHE A 460 12.38 -1.33 -5.73
N LEU A 461 12.39 -2.66 -5.87
CA LEU A 461 11.38 -3.54 -5.30
C LEU A 461 12.02 -4.85 -4.86
N PHE A 462 11.89 -5.18 -3.59
CA PHE A 462 12.49 -6.37 -2.97
C PHE A 462 11.71 -6.75 -1.72
N SER A 463 11.96 -7.93 -1.18
CA SER A 463 11.33 -8.37 0.08
C SER A 463 12.35 -8.83 1.09
N GLY A 464 11.98 -8.75 2.36
CA GLY A 464 12.79 -9.19 3.47
C GLY A 464 11.97 -9.24 4.75
N MET A 465 12.65 -9.22 5.88
CA MET A 465 12.03 -9.19 7.19
C MET A 465 12.57 -7.97 7.94
N ASN A 466 11.76 -7.31 8.74
CA ASN A 466 12.25 -6.23 9.61
C ASN A 466 12.85 -6.80 10.91
N LEU A 467 13.42 -5.96 11.77
CA LEU A 467 14.02 -6.38 13.05
C LEU A 467 12.98 -6.94 14.03
N SER A 468 11.71 -6.60 13.86
CA SER A 468 10.58 -7.15 14.64
C SER A 468 10.13 -8.52 14.15
N GLY A 469 10.72 -9.05 13.08
CA GLY A 469 10.43 -10.38 12.55
C GLY A 469 9.27 -10.43 11.56
N GLU A 470 8.76 -9.29 11.10
CA GLU A 470 7.63 -9.23 10.17
C GLU A 470 8.13 -9.31 8.72
N ASN A 471 7.49 -10.13 7.90
CA ASN A 471 7.78 -10.22 6.47
C ASN A 471 7.26 -8.99 5.75
N ARG A 472 8.11 -8.37 4.92
CA ARG A 472 7.85 -7.08 4.28
C ARG A 472 8.26 -7.08 2.81
N ILE A 473 7.48 -6.34 2.01
CA ILE A 473 7.85 -5.90 0.67
C ILE A 473 8.31 -4.46 0.79
N TYR A 474 9.48 -4.16 0.27
CA TYR A 474 10.07 -2.84 0.29
C TYR A 474 10.06 -2.22 -1.10
N ALA A 475 9.64 -0.96 -1.19
CA ALA A 475 9.61 -0.21 -2.44
C ALA A 475 10.28 1.15 -2.26
N VAL A 476 11.08 1.57 -3.24
CA VAL A 476 11.65 2.92 -3.27
C VAL A 476 10.95 3.74 -4.34
N VAL A 477 10.35 4.86 -3.92
CA VAL A 477 9.70 5.82 -4.82
C VAL A 477 10.74 6.40 -5.79
N ALA A 478 10.46 6.34 -7.09
CA ALA A 478 11.39 6.75 -8.14
C ALA A 478 11.70 8.25 -8.15
#